data_AF-A0A4P5T5U5-F1
#
_entry.id   AF-A0A4P5T5U5-F1
#
_cell.length_a   1.000
_cell.length_b   1.000
_cell.length_c   1.000
_cell.angle_alpha   90.00
_cell.angle_beta   90.00
_cell.angle_gamma   90.00
#
_symmetry.space_group_name_H-M   'P 1'
#
loop_
_entity.id
_entity.type
_entity.pdbx_description
1 polymer ?
#
loop_
_entity_poly.entity_id
_entity_poly.type
_entity_poly.pdbx_seq_one_letter_code
_entity_poly.pdbx_strand_id
1 'polypeptide(L)'
;MGIEKISVDAFVAHAKVYPVIDVRSEAEFGHAHIPGAWNLPLFNNEERKIVGTIYKQRSREEAIKKGLEFFGPKMKEMVDFVEEGLHKTNPSNKTLLVHCWRGGMRSAGVAWLLDLYGFKIYTLVGGYKAYRNWVLQILAEKPALKILGGYTGSGKTIVLDALKKKNERVIDLEGIAGHRGSAFGNIGLPKQPTQEMFENKLAAELHSVISSGELKPIWLEDESQRIGTVNIPQDFWLHMRKSDIHFLDIPFEKRLDYLVDTYGKLPMTELKAATERIQKKLGGLETKTAIACLDENNIKGAFDILLKYYDKLYGKGLEKREDPKPLLKIYHSNLVDAEENASCLIQ
;
A
#
# COMPACT_ATOMS: atom_id res chain seq x y z
N MET A 1 -35.32 12.81 2.68
CA MET A 1 -34.51 13.81 3.44
C MET A 1 -33.49 13.01 4.24
N GLY A 2 -32.37 12.59 3.63
CA GLY A 2 -31.42 11.73 4.33
C GLY A 2 -29.98 11.81 3.86
N ILE A 3 -29.67 12.61 2.84
CA ILE A 3 -28.30 12.78 2.35
C ILE A 3 -27.59 13.86 3.19
N GLU A 4 -26.62 13.44 3.98
CA GLU A 4 -25.79 14.34 4.78
C GLU A 4 -24.41 14.50 4.13
N LYS A 5 -23.87 15.73 4.15
CA LYS A 5 -22.53 16.05 3.65
C LYS A 5 -21.58 16.12 4.82
N ILE A 6 -20.55 15.31 4.81
CA ILE A 6 -19.61 15.19 5.93
C ILE A 6 -18.19 15.56 5.51
N SER A 7 -17.39 16.02 6.49
CA SER A 7 -15.97 16.32 6.32
C SER A 7 -15.16 15.06 6.02
N VAL A 8 -13.92 15.23 5.59
CA VAL A 8 -13.02 14.10 5.32
C VAL A 8 -12.72 13.27 6.56
N ASP A 9 -12.52 13.89 7.73
CA ASP A 9 -12.25 13.18 8.97
C ASP A 9 -13.46 12.32 9.40
N ALA A 10 -14.66 12.89 9.35
CA ALA A 10 -15.89 12.15 9.63
C ALA A 10 -16.11 11.03 8.60
N PHE A 11 -15.80 11.27 7.33
CA PHE A 11 -15.93 10.28 6.27
C PHE A 11 -14.97 9.10 6.47
N VAL A 12 -13.71 9.36 6.78
CA VAL A 12 -12.71 8.30 7.06
C VAL A 12 -13.06 7.53 8.32
N ALA A 13 -13.56 8.19 9.36
CA ALA A 13 -14.04 7.51 10.57
C ALA A 13 -15.22 6.58 10.26
N HIS A 14 -16.20 7.06 9.48
CA HIS A 14 -17.35 6.27 9.05
C HIS A 14 -16.99 5.14 8.09
N ALA A 15 -15.96 5.30 7.25
CA ALA A 15 -15.50 4.30 6.30
C ALA A 15 -15.00 3.00 6.97
N LYS A 16 -14.69 3.05 8.27
CA LYS A 16 -14.37 1.86 9.08
C LYS A 16 -15.58 0.95 9.33
N VAL A 17 -16.80 1.49 9.21
CA VAL A 17 -18.05 0.81 9.62
C VAL A 17 -19.04 0.70 8.45
N TYR A 18 -19.04 1.66 7.54
CA TYR A 18 -19.96 1.73 6.42
C TYR A 18 -19.23 1.56 5.08
N PRO A 19 -19.83 0.85 4.10
CA PRO A 19 -19.25 0.75 2.77
C PRO A 19 -19.08 2.10 2.09
N VAL A 20 -17.97 2.23 1.37
CA VAL A 20 -17.65 3.41 0.56
C VAL A 20 -17.92 3.11 -0.90
N ILE A 21 -18.72 3.95 -1.55
CA ILE A 21 -19.10 3.86 -2.96
C ILE A 21 -18.39 4.98 -3.73
N ASP A 22 -17.46 4.59 -4.60
CA ASP A 22 -16.77 5.48 -5.51
C ASP A 22 -17.48 5.48 -6.86
N VAL A 23 -18.12 6.61 -7.20
CA VAL A 23 -18.91 6.74 -8.43
C VAL A 23 -18.12 7.34 -9.61
N ARG A 24 -16.79 7.41 -9.48
CA ARG A 24 -15.88 7.75 -10.58
C ARG A 24 -15.78 6.61 -11.59
N SER A 25 -15.27 6.90 -12.78
CA SER A 25 -15.13 5.86 -13.82
C SER A 25 -14.12 4.77 -13.42
N GLU A 26 -14.12 3.66 -14.14
CA GLU A 26 -13.27 2.50 -13.83
C GLU A 26 -11.78 2.86 -13.92
N ALA A 27 -11.40 3.72 -14.86
CA ALA A 27 -10.02 4.20 -14.99
C ALA A 27 -9.62 5.15 -13.83
N GLU A 28 -10.53 6.03 -13.39
CA GLU A 28 -10.30 6.91 -12.24
C GLU A 28 -10.10 6.07 -10.96
N PHE A 29 -10.93 5.04 -10.75
CA PHE A 29 -10.86 4.12 -9.61
C PHE A 29 -9.64 3.18 -9.67
N GLY A 30 -9.38 2.58 -10.83
CA GLY A 30 -8.25 1.67 -11.05
C GLY A 30 -6.89 2.36 -10.97
N HIS A 31 -6.82 3.67 -11.21
CA HIS A 31 -5.61 4.46 -10.92
C HIS A 31 -5.37 4.53 -9.41
N ALA A 32 -6.34 5.02 -8.64
CA ALA A 32 -6.30 5.04 -7.19
C ALA A 32 -7.68 5.40 -6.61
N HIS A 33 -8.00 4.86 -5.44
CA HIS A 33 -9.27 5.05 -4.74
C HIS A 33 -9.09 4.99 -3.22
N ILE A 34 -10.13 5.37 -2.47
CA ILE A 34 -10.14 5.22 -1.01
C ILE A 34 -10.06 3.72 -0.69
N PRO A 35 -9.10 3.24 0.13
CA PRO A 35 -8.95 1.82 0.40
C PRO A 35 -10.26 1.18 0.88
N GLY A 36 -10.61 0.04 0.29
CA GLY A 36 -11.85 -0.69 0.60
C GLY A 36 -13.11 -0.19 -0.11
N ALA A 37 -13.04 0.89 -0.89
CA ALA A 37 -14.19 1.39 -1.64
C ALA A 37 -14.63 0.44 -2.77
N TRP A 38 -15.95 0.40 -3.03
CA TRP A 38 -16.55 -0.30 -4.16
C TRP A 38 -16.75 0.68 -5.31
N ASN A 39 -16.37 0.27 -6.52
CA ASN A 39 -16.59 1.10 -7.69
C ASN A 39 -18.00 0.90 -8.24
N LEU A 40 -18.81 1.97 -8.23
CA LEU A 40 -20.13 2.02 -8.84
C LEU A 40 -20.19 3.21 -9.80
N PRO A 41 -19.52 3.13 -10.96
CA PRO A 41 -19.32 4.28 -11.83
C PRO A 41 -20.66 4.85 -12.29
N LEU A 42 -20.91 6.15 -12.04
CA LEU A 42 -22.06 6.83 -12.64
C LEU A 42 -21.95 6.83 -14.17
N PHE A 43 -20.72 6.99 -14.65
CA PHE A 43 -20.35 6.93 -16.06
C PHE A 43 -19.15 6.01 -16.21
N ASN A 44 -19.21 5.10 -17.17
CA ASN A 44 -18.02 4.34 -17.57
C ASN A 44 -16.98 5.27 -18.23
N ASN A 45 -15.79 4.76 -18.54
CA ASN A 45 -14.71 5.55 -19.12
C ASN A 45 -15.10 6.36 -20.38
N GLU A 46 -15.86 5.77 -21.31
CA GLU A 46 -16.26 6.44 -22.55
C GLU A 46 -17.36 7.49 -22.31
N GLU A 47 -18.38 7.14 -21.54
CA GLU A 47 -19.44 8.07 -21.13
C GLU A 47 -18.87 9.26 -20.36
N ARG A 48 -17.91 9.00 -19.45
CA ARG A 48 -17.20 10.01 -18.67
C ARG A 48 -16.43 10.97 -19.56
N LYS A 49 -15.83 10.48 -20.64
CA LYS A 49 -15.15 11.29 -21.65
C LYS A 49 -16.14 12.15 -22.43
N ILE A 50 -17.26 11.59 -22.88
CA ILE A 50 -18.32 12.30 -23.60
C ILE A 50 -18.90 13.44 -22.73
N VAL A 51 -19.42 13.11 -21.55
CA VAL A 51 -20.04 14.08 -20.63
C VAL A 51 -19.04 15.15 -20.21
N GLY A 52 -17.80 14.75 -19.91
CA GLY A 52 -16.73 15.70 -19.56
C GLY A 52 -16.37 16.66 -20.68
N THR A 53 -16.40 16.18 -21.93
CA THR A 53 -16.12 17.00 -23.13
C THR A 53 -17.23 18.02 -23.35
N ILE A 54 -18.50 17.60 -23.30
CA ILE A 54 -19.66 18.50 -23.42
C ILE A 54 -19.64 19.55 -22.30
N TYR A 55 -19.36 19.15 -21.06
CA TYR A 55 -19.30 20.08 -19.92
C TYR A 55 -18.25 21.17 -20.12
N LYS A 56 -17.09 20.83 -20.70
CA LYS A 56 -15.99 21.77 -20.92
C LYS A 56 -16.18 22.64 -22.17
N GLN A 57 -16.71 22.06 -23.24
CA GLN A 57 -16.73 22.69 -24.57
C GLN A 57 -18.06 23.35 -24.93
N ARG A 58 -19.16 22.98 -24.26
CA ARG A 58 -20.50 23.49 -24.54
C ARG A 58 -21.07 24.15 -23.30
N SER A 59 -21.95 23.47 -22.57
CA SER A 59 -22.58 23.99 -21.36
C SER A 59 -22.78 22.91 -20.30
N ARG A 60 -23.01 23.37 -19.07
CA ARG A 60 -23.35 22.50 -17.94
C ARG A 60 -24.67 21.78 -18.20
N GLU A 61 -25.67 22.48 -18.72
CA GLU A 61 -27.02 21.98 -18.97
C GLU A 61 -27.02 20.87 -20.03
N GLU A 62 -26.26 21.03 -21.12
CA GLU A 62 -26.12 19.99 -22.14
C GLU A 62 -25.43 18.73 -21.58
N ALA A 63 -24.40 18.92 -20.75
CA ALA A 63 -23.71 17.80 -20.12
C ALA A 63 -24.62 17.04 -19.14
N ILE A 64 -25.51 17.75 -18.43
CA ILE A 64 -26.52 17.14 -17.56
C ILE A 64 -27.51 16.33 -18.38
N LYS A 65 -28.08 16.92 -19.46
CA LYS A 65 -29.00 16.20 -20.35
C LYS A 65 -28.37 14.92 -20.89
N LYS A 66 -27.13 15.01 -21.38
CA LYS A 66 -26.41 13.83 -21.87
C LYS A 66 -26.11 12.82 -20.76
N GLY A 67 -25.79 13.29 -19.56
CA GLY A 67 -25.57 12.43 -18.40
C GLY A 67 -26.83 11.66 -17.99
N LEU A 68 -28.02 12.28 -18.09
CA LEU A 68 -29.29 11.61 -17.78
C LEU A 68 -29.60 10.46 -18.77
N GLU A 69 -29.24 10.60 -20.04
CA GLU A 69 -29.37 9.51 -21.03
C GLU A 69 -28.55 8.27 -20.63
N PHE A 70 -27.37 8.46 -20.05
CA PHE A 70 -26.53 7.36 -19.57
C PHE A 70 -26.93 6.83 -18.20
N PHE A 71 -27.40 7.71 -17.31
CA PHE A 71 -27.73 7.36 -15.93
C PHE A 71 -29.08 6.62 -15.82
N GLY A 72 -30.12 7.10 -16.50
CA GLY A 72 -31.47 6.56 -16.40
C GLY A 72 -31.56 5.03 -16.58
N PRO A 73 -31.00 4.46 -17.67
CA PRO A 73 -31.02 3.02 -17.90
C PRO A 73 -30.32 2.18 -16.82
N LYS A 74 -29.38 2.77 -16.07
CA LYS A 74 -28.53 2.07 -15.09
C LYS A 74 -29.05 2.15 -13.66
N MET A 75 -30.08 2.97 -13.40
CA MET A 75 -30.53 3.26 -12.03
C MET A 75 -30.90 1.99 -11.26
N LYS A 76 -31.66 1.09 -11.89
CA LYS A 76 -32.08 -0.18 -11.27
C LYS A 76 -30.88 -1.07 -10.95
N GLU A 77 -29.97 -1.25 -11.90
CA GLU A 77 -28.74 -2.05 -11.71
C GLU A 77 -27.83 -1.49 -10.60
N MET A 78 -27.78 -0.17 -10.45
CA MET A 78 -27.00 0.47 -9.38
C MET A 78 -27.55 0.16 -7.99
N VAL A 79 -28.88 0.08 -7.84
CA VAL A 79 -29.51 -0.31 -6.57
C VAL A 79 -29.22 -1.77 -6.28
N ASP A 80 -29.46 -2.65 -7.26
CA ASP A 80 -29.21 -4.10 -7.12
C ASP A 80 -27.76 -4.38 -6.68
N PHE A 81 -26.77 -3.72 -7.31
CA PHE A 81 -25.36 -3.84 -6.96
C PHE A 81 -25.09 -3.53 -5.48
N VAL A 82 -25.68 -2.46 -4.96
CA VAL A 82 -25.49 -2.02 -3.57
C VAL A 82 -26.17 -2.98 -2.59
N GLU A 83 -27.38 -3.45 -2.91
CA GLU A 83 -28.08 -4.44 -2.09
C GLU A 83 -27.28 -5.74 -2.00
N GLU A 84 -26.81 -6.27 -3.13
CA GLU A 84 -26.00 -7.48 -3.18
C GLU A 84 -24.70 -7.34 -2.37
N GLY A 85 -24.04 -6.18 -2.45
CA GLY A 85 -22.84 -5.88 -1.67
C GLY A 85 -23.11 -5.83 -0.16
N LEU A 86 -24.21 -5.19 0.25
CA LEU A 86 -24.63 -5.11 1.65
C LEU A 86 -25.04 -6.47 2.22
N HIS A 87 -25.76 -7.30 1.46
CA HIS A 87 -26.14 -8.65 1.87
C HIS A 87 -24.92 -9.53 2.20
N LYS A 88 -23.79 -9.32 1.53
CA LYS A 88 -22.55 -10.07 1.77
C LYS A 88 -21.75 -9.56 2.97
N THR A 89 -21.94 -8.30 3.36
CA THR A 89 -21.07 -7.64 4.35
C THR A 89 -21.78 -7.35 5.67
N ASN A 90 -22.96 -6.74 5.64
CA ASN A 90 -23.77 -6.48 6.82
C ASN A 90 -25.24 -6.19 6.43
N PRO A 91 -26.11 -7.21 6.39
CA PRO A 91 -27.50 -7.08 5.90
C PRO A 91 -28.36 -6.09 6.70
N SER A 92 -28.00 -5.83 7.96
CA SER A 92 -28.80 -4.98 8.87
C SER A 92 -28.52 -3.48 8.71
N ASN A 93 -27.43 -3.11 8.05
CA ASN A 93 -26.95 -1.74 7.99
C ASN A 93 -27.17 -1.15 6.59
N LYS A 94 -28.13 -0.23 6.48
CA LYS A 94 -28.48 0.45 5.22
C LYS A 94 -27.76 1.80 5.03
N THR A 95 -26.61 1.99 5.68
CA THR A 95 -25.85 3.25 5.61
C THR A 95 -24.68 3.15 4.65
N LEU A 96 -24.52 4.14 3.77
CA LEU A 96 -23.50 4.17 2.74
C LEU A 96 -22.78 5.51 2.69
N LEU A 97 -21.51 5.47 2.31
CA LEU A 97 -20.68 6.64 2.05
C LEU A 97 -20.49 6.76 0.55
N VAL A 98 -20.83 7.89 -0.07
CA VAL A 98 -20.76 8.08 -1.52
C VAL A 98 -19.83 9.25 -1.85
N HIS A 99 -18.90 9.04 -2.76
CA HIS A 99 -18.05 10.12 -3.25
C HIS A 99 -17.80 10.05 -4.75
N CYS A 100 -17.45 11.20 -5.32
CA CYS A 100 -16.89 11.30 -6.67
C CYS A 100 -15.59 12.12 -6.59
N TRP A 101 -15.06 12.59 -7.72
CA TRP A 101 -13.79 13.34 -7.73
C TRP A 101 -13.80 14.60 -6.85
N ARG A 102 -14.89 15.38 -6.86
CA ARG A 102 -14.99 16.68 -6.16
C ARG A 102 -16.21 16.82 -5.24
N GLY A 103 -16.95 15.74 -4.99
CA GLY A 103 -18.18 15.80 -4.20
C GLY A 103 -19.29 16.63 -4.87
N GLY A 104 -19.32 16.62 -6.21
CA GLY A 104 -20.26 17.40 -7.03
C GLY A 104 -21.47 16.59 -7.51
N MET A 105 -21.99 16.96 -8.68
CA MET A 105 -23.23 16.39 -9.23
C MET A 105 -23.21 14.88 -9.44
N ARG A 106 -22.04 14.28 -9.70
CA ARG A 106 -21.92 12.82 -9.91
C ARG A 106 -22.30 12.04 -8.65
N SER A 107 -21.65 12.33 -7.52
CA SER A 107 -21.99 11.69 -6.25
C SER A 107 -23.36 12.10 -5.74
N ALA A 108 -23.79 13.35 -6.00
CA ALA A 108 -25.13 13.80 -5.62
C ALA A 108 -26.24 13.04 -6.37
N GLY A 109 -26.08 12.74 -7.66
CA GLY A 109 -27.05 12.00 -8.45
C GLY A 109 -27.23 10.55 -7.99
N VAL A 110 -26.11 9.85 -7.74
CA VAL A 110 -26.15 8.48 -7.19
C VAL A 110 -26.66 8.48 -5.76
N ALA A 111 -26.24 9.43 -4.92
CA ALA A 111 -26.74 9.57 -3.56
C ALA A 111 -28.27 9.80 -3.52
N TRP A 112 -28.81 10.61 -4.44
CA TRP A 112 -30.26 10.81 -4.56
C TRP A 112 -31.01 9.52 -4.90
N LEU A 113 -30.50 8.75 -5.86
CA LEU A 113 -31.12 7.47 -6.23
C LEU A 113 -31.14 6.49 -5.05
N LEU A 114 -30.01 6.38 -4.34
CA LEU A 114 -29.89 5.46 -3.22
C LEU A 114 -30.71 5.93 -1.99
N ASP A 115 -30.78 7.23 -1.71
CA ASP A 115 -31.67 7.81 -0.69
C ASP A 115 -33.14 7.56 -1.03
N LEU A 116 -33.51 7.74 -2.31
CA LEU A 116 -34.88 7.49 -2.79
C LEU A 116 -35.31 6.03 -2.58
N TYR A 117 -34.38 5.08 -2.80
CA TYR A 117 -34.65 3.67 -2.56
C TYR A 117 -34.79 3.34 -1.06
N GLY A 118 -34.11 4.10 -0.19
CA GLY A 118 -34.24 3.98 1.27
C GLY A 118 -32.92 3.73 2.01
N PHE A 119 -31.76 3.95 1.38
CA PHE A 119 -30.48 3.94 2.07
C PHE A 119 -30.22 5.26 2.80
N LYS A 120 -29.53 5.19 3.94
CA LYS A 120 -29.00 6.39 4.61
C LYS A 120 -27.66 6.76 3.96
N ILE A 121 -27.54 7.97 3.41
CA ILE A 121 -26.38 8.35 2.62
C ILE A 121 -25.58 9.48 3.27
N TYR A 122 -24.27 9.27 3.38
CA TYR A 122 -23.30 10.31 3.63
C TYR A 122 -22.50 10.59 2.37
N THR A 123 -22.23 11.87 2.08
CA THR A 123 -21.40 12.28 0.94
C THR A 123 -20.16 13.04 1.37
N LEU A 124 -19.03 12.75 0.73
CA LEU A 124 -17.75 13.41 1.03
C LEU A 124 -17.71 14.84 0.47
N VAL A 125 -17.64 15.83 1.36
CA VAL A 125 -17.39 17.22 0.97
C VAL A 125 -16.03 17.33 0.28
N GLY A 126 -16.02 17.90 -0.93
CA GLY A 126 -14.80 18.02 -1.75
C GLY A 126 -14.34 16.73 -2.42
N GLY A 127 -15.04 15.60 -2.17
CA GLY A 127 -14.83 14.31 -2.83
C GLY A 127 -13.43 13.72 -2.64
N TYR A 128 -13.04 12.85 -3.57
CA TYR A 128 -11.73 12.21 -3.56
C TYR A 128 -10.56 13.21 -3.54
N LYS A 129 -10.72 14.42 -4.12
CA LYS A 129 -9.72 15.48 -4.00
C LYS A 129 -9.48 15.90 -2.54
N ALA A 130 -10.55 16.03 -1.74
CA ALA A 130 -10.40 16.33 -0.31
C ALA A 130 -9.73 15.17 0.44
N TYR A 131 -10.10 13.92 0.11
CA TYR A 131 -9.42 12.73 0.63
C TYR A 131 -7.92 12.73 0.29
N ARG A 132 -7.54 13.10 -0.94
CA ARG A 132 -6.13 13.19 -1.34
C ARG A 132 -5.35 14.24 -0.57
N ASN A 133 -5.94 15.40 -0.31
CA ASN A 133 -5.31 16.40 0.55
C ASN A 133 -5.15 15.89 1.99
N TRP A 134 -6.15 15.18 2.52
CA TRP A 134 -6.07 14.53 3.83
C TRP A 134 -4.95 13.48 3.87
N VAL A 135 -4.80 12.64 2.84
CA VAL A 135 -3.68 11.68 2.74
C VAL A 135 -2.33 12.39 2.84
N LEU A 136 -2.14 13.49 2.10
CA LEU A 136 -0.89 14.25 2.16
C LEU A 136 -0.63 14.87 3.54
N GLN A 137 -1.68 15.29 4.26
CA GLN A 137 -1.56 15.79 5.63
C GLN A 137 -1.12 14.69 6.60
N ILE A 138 -1.74 13.50 6.52
CA ILE A 138 -1.35 12.35 7.35
C ILE A 138 0.11 11.94 7.09
N LEU A 139 0.54 11.91 5.82
CA LEU A 139 1.93 11.55 5.46
C LEU A 139 2.96 12.62 5.86
N ALA A 140 2.52 13.84 6.14
CA ALA A 140 3.38 14.91 6.66
C ALA A 140 3.57 14.83 8.19
N GLU A 141 2.78 14.01 8.88
CA GLU A 141 2.96 13.75 10.30
C GLU A 141 4.29 13.05 10.59
N LYS A 142 4.85 13.30 11.77
CA LYS A 142 6.15 12.77 12.20
C LYS A 142 5.98 11.99 13.51
N PRO A 143 5.28 10.84 13.49
CA PRO A 143 5.14 10.02 14.68
C PRO A 143 6.50 9.49 15.14
N ALA A 144 6.59 9.04 16.39
CA ALA A 144 7.77 8.32 16.84
C ALA A 144 7.90 7.00 16.05
N LEU A 145 9.05 6.74 15.45
CA LEU A 145 9.32 5.55 14.64
C LEU A 145 10.46 4.71 15.25
N LYS A 146 10.37 3.40 15.06
CA LYS A 146 11.48 2.45 15.23
C LYS A 146 11.71 1.75 13.91
N ILE A 147 12.91 1.85 13.36
CA ILE A 147 13.25 1.24 12.08
C ILE A 147 13.85 -0.14 12.32
N LEU A 148 13.20 -1.18 11.81
CA LEU A 148 13.72 -2.54 11.83
C LEU A 148 14.73 -2.71 10.69
N GLY A 149 16.01 -2.61 11.06
CA GLY A 149 17.15 -2.90 10.21
C GLY A 149 17.56 -4.37 10.26
N GLY A 150 18.36 -4.79 9.28
CA GLY A 150 18.89 -6.15 9.23
C GLY A 150 19.31 -6.50 7.81
N TYR A 151 20.36 -7.32 7.70
CA TYR A 151 20.84 -7.81 6.40
C TYR A 151 19.74 -8.53 5.62
N THR A 152 19.91 -8.67 4.30
CA THR A 152 19.00 -9.46 3.47
C THR A 152 18.94 -10.90 3.99
N GLY A 153 17.73 -11.48 4.03
CA GLY A 153 17.51 -12.82 4.57
C GLY A 153 17.37 -12.89 6.09
N SER A 154 17.35 -11.78 6.82
CA SER A 154 17.18 -11.77 8.29
C SER A 154 15.73 -11.96 8.76
N GLY A 155 14.78 -12.23 7.86
CA GLY A 155 13.37 -12.46 8.22
C GLY A 155 12.63 -11.22 8.77
N LYS A 156 12.98 -10.01 8.35
CA LYS A 156 12.34 -8.77 8.85
C LYS A 156 10.81 -8.79 8.77
N THR A 157 10.25 -9.23 7.64
CA THR A 157 8.80 -9.30 7.43
C THR A 157 8.11 -10.22 8.46
N ILE A 158 8.64 -11.42 8.70
CA ILE A 158 8.06 -12.35 9.68
C ILE A 158 8.20 -11.84 11.12
N VAL A 159 9.25 -11.08 11.41
CA VAL A 159 9.44 -10.43 12.71
C VAL A 159 8.45 -9.29 12.91
N LEU A 160 8.19 -8.48 11.89
CA LEU A 160 7.17 -7.43 11.94
C LEU A 160 5.76 -8.01 12.19
N ASP A 161 5.43 -9.14 11.59
CA ASP A 161 4.18 -9.85 11.87
C ASP A 161 4.11 -10.39 13.31
N ALA A 162 5.21 -10.91 13.84
CA ALA A 162 5.28 -11.32 15.25
C ALA A 162 5.16 -10.13 16.21
N LEU A 163 5.74 -8.96 15.88
CA LEU A 163 5.58 -7.72 16.63
C LEU A 163 4.10 -7.28 16.65
N LYS A 164 3.40 -7.33 15.51
CA LYS A 164 1.94 -7.07 15.45
C LYS A 164 1.17 -7.97 16.41
N LYS A 165 1.47 -9.27 16.42
CA LYS A 165 0.82 -10.25 17.33
C LYS A 165 1.11 -9.98 18.81
N LYS A 166 2.24 -9.34 19.11
CA LYS A 166 2.62 -8.90 20.47
C LYS A 166 2.08 -7.50 20.83
N ASN A 167 1.10 -6.99 20.08
CA ASN A 167 0.46 -5.69 20.32
C ASN A 167 1.42 -4.50 20.21
N GLU A 168 2.43 -4.62 19.34
CA GLU A 168 3.23 -3.50 18.88
C GLU A 168 2.62 -2.86 17.63
N ARG A 169 2.84 -1.56 17.48
CA ARG A 169 2.36 -0.78 16.33
C ARG A 169 3.32 -0.98 15.18
N VAL A 170 2.84 -1.52 14.08
CA VAL A 170 3.67 -1.83 12.91
C VAL A 170 2.94 -1.41 11.65
N ILE A 171 3.67 -0.82 10.72
CA ILE A 171 3.23 -0.59 9.35
C ILE A 171 4.17 -1.37 8.44
N ASP A 172 3.61 -2.20 7.56
CA ASP A 172 4.36 -3.09 6.66
C ASP A 172 4.44 -2.44 5.26
N LEU A 173 5.54 -1.71 5.02
CA LEU A 173 5.73 -0.94 3.79
C LEU A 173 5.82 -1.85 2.56
N GLU A 174 6.45 -3.01 2.70
CA GLU A 174 6.57 -4.02 1.64
C GLU A 174 5.20 -4.59 1.28
N GLY A 175 4.38 -4.90 2.28
CA GLY A 175 3.01 -5.39 2.14
C GLY A 175 2.10 -4.36 1.48
N ILE A 176 2.18 -3.09 1.88
CA ILE A 176 1.44 -1.99 1.25
C ILE A 176 1.85 -1.81 -0.22
N ALA A 177 3.15 -1.89 -0.50
CA ALA A 177 3.69 -1.83 -1.86
C ALA A 177 3.39 -3.09 -2.68
N GLY A 178 3.08 -4.22 -2.04
CA GLY A 178 2.98 -5.52 -2.72
C GLY A 178 4.33 -5.97 -3.28
N HIS A 179 5.43 -5.72 -2.56
CA HIS A 179 6.79 -5.99 -3.02
C HIS A 179 7.80 -6.15 -1.87
N ARG A 180 8.65 -7.18 -1.91
CA ARG A 180 9.64 -7.50 -0.85
C ARG A 180 11.00 -6.81 -1.00
N GLY A 181 11.02 -5.49 -1.23
CA GLY A 181 12.24 -4.64 -1.13
C GLY A 181 13.48 -5.01 -1.98
N SER A 182 13.43 -6.04 -2.84
CA SER A 182 14.60 -6.69 -3.45
C SER A 182 14.42 -6.94 -4.94
N ALA A 183 15.48 -7.33 -5.65
CA ALA A 183 15.36 -7.69 -7.07
C ALA A 183 14.35 -8.84 -7.29
N PHE A 184 14.23 -9.74 -6.32
CA PHE A 184 13.31 -10.87 -6.35
C PHE A 184 11.93 -10.51 -5.79
N GLY A 185 11.74 -9.27 -5.34
CA GLY A 185 10.63 -8.88 -4.47
C GLY A 185 9.25 -8.83 -5.12
N ASN A 186 9.14 -8.92 -6.44
CA ASN A 186 7.87 -8.96 -7.17
C ASN A 186 7.47 -10.38 -7.63
N ILE A 187 8.34 -11.38 -7.47
CA ILE A 187 8.09 -12.74 -7.96
C ILE A 187 6.95 -13.36 -7.16
N GLY A 188 5.93 -13.85 -7.86
CA GLY A 188 4.75 -14.48 -7.23
C GLY A 188 3.83 -13.53 -6.45
N LEU A 189 4.03 -12.21 -6.56
CA LEU A 189 3.19 -11.20 -5.91
C LEU A 189 2.21 -10.54 -6.89
N PRO A 190 1.09 -10.01 -6.39
CA PRO A 190 0.18 -9.22 -7.22
C PRO A 190 0.89 -7.99 -7.79
N LYS A 191 0.31 -7.43 -8.86
CA LYS A 191 0.81 -6.19 -9.44
C LYS A 191 0.86 -5.08 -8.37
N GLN A 192 2.03 -4.45 -8.23
CA GLN A 192 2.19 -3.30 -7.34
C GLN A 192 1.16 -2.20 -7.64
N PRO A 193 0.70 -1.46 -6.61
CA PRO A 193 -0.20 -0.34 -6.78
C PRO A 193 0.46 0.80 -7.57
N THR A 194 -0.35 1.74 -8.04
CA THR A 194 0.16 3.04 -8.49
C THR A 194 0.76 3.80 -7.31
N GLN A 195 1.58 4.81 -7.61
CA GLN A 195 2.13 5.71 -6.58
C GLN A 195 1.02 6.32 -5.69
N GLU A 196 -0.05 6.82 -6.31
CA GLU A 196 -1.15 7.44 -5.56
C GLU A 196 -1.89 6.42 -4.67
N MET A 197 -2.09 5.19 -5.16
CA MET A 197 -2.74 4.14 -4.38
C MET A 197 -1.85 3.62 -3.24
N PHE A 198 -0.53 3.56 -3.44
CA PHE A 198 0.43 3.27 -2.38
C PHE A 198 0.31 4.31 -1.25
N GLU A 199 0.31 5.59 -1.59
CA GLU A 199 0.14 6.69 -0.62
C GLU A 199 -1.21 6.63 0.10
N ASN A 200 -2.30 6.31 -0.61
CA ASN A 200 -3.63 6.14 0.00
C ASN A 200 -3.63 5.05 1.07
N LYS A 201 -3.02 3.90 0.78
CA LYS A 201 -2.93 2.77 1.71
C LYS A 201 -2.02 3.10 2.89
N LEU A 202 -0.85 3.68 2.63
CA LEU A 202 0.10 4.08 3.67
C LEU A 202 -0.53 5.08 4.65
N ALA A 203 -1.23 6.10 4.14
CA ALA A 203 -1.90 7.06 5.00
C ALA A 203 -3.07 6.45 5.79
N ALA A 204 -3.82 5.53 5.19
CA ALA A 204 -4.90 4.84 5.90
C ALA A 204 -4.36 3.99 7.07
N GLU A 205 -3.26 3.25 6.86
CA GLU A 205 -2.61 2.49 7.92
C GLU A 205 -2.01 3.42 8.98
N LEU A 206 -1.29 4.47 8.56
CA LEU A 206 -0.68 5.44 9.46
C LEU A 206 -1.72 6.12 10.35
N HIS A 207 -2.80 6.63 9.76
CA HIS A 207 -3.89 7.24 10.50
C HIS A 207 -4.57 6.24 11.44
N SER A 208 -4.80 5.00 11.00
CA SER A 208 -5.39 3.96 11.85
C SER A 208 -4.54 3.71 13.09
N VAL A 209 -3.23 3.59 12.90
CA VAL A 209 -2.26 3.37 13.96
C VAL A 209 -2.19 4.60 14.87
N ILE A 210 -2.10 5.83 14.34
CA ILE A 210 -2.03 7.09 15.12
C ILE A 210 -3.29 7.35 15.94
N SER A 211 -4.46 7.05 15.38
CA SER A 211 -5.75 7.29 16.03
C SER A 211 -6.05 6.34 17.20
N SER A 212 -5.25 5.30 17.44
CA SER A 212 -5.45 4.41 18.59
C SER A 212 -5.19 5.08 19.94
N GLY A 213 -4.53 6.25 19.95
CA GLY A 213 -4.19 7.00 21.15
C GLY A 213 -3.01 6.43 21.94
N GLU A 214 -2.41 5.33 21.49
CA GLU A 214 -1.23 4.75 22.12
C GLU A 214 0.02 5.62 21.85
N LEU A 215 0.79 5.90 22.91
CA LEU A 215 2.05 6.64 22.84
C LEU A 215 3.26 5.73 22.56
N LYS A 216 3.06 4.59 21.89
CA LYS A 216 4.13 3.68 21.47
C LYS A 216 4.72 4.11 20.11
N PRO A 217 6.02 3.95 19.85
CA PRO A 217 6.56 4.17 18.51
C PRO A 217 6.03 3.14 17.51
N ILE A 218 6.08 3.49 16.22
CA ILE A 218 5.64 2.64 15.11
C ILE A 218 6.85 1.95 14.49
N TRP A 219 6.80 0.63 14.39
CA TRP A 219 7.79 -0.18 13.70
C TRP A 219 7.60 -0.10 12.18
N LEU A 220 8.70 0.10 11.45
CA LEU A 220 8.77 0.12 9.99
C LEU A 220 9.98 -0.68 9.51
N GLU A 221 9.93 -1.21 8.28
CA GLU A 221 11.11 -1.73 7.61
C GLU A 221 12.14 -0.63 7.30
N ASP A 222 13.44 -1.00 7.35
CA ASP A 222 14.55 -0.17 6.85
C ASP A 222 14.61 -0.17 5.31
N GLU A 223 13.59 0.39 4.67
CA GLU A 223 13.51 0.45 3.21
C GLU A 223 14.22 1.67 2.61
N SER A 224 14.71 1.47 1.38
CA SER A 224 15.13 2.60 0.55
C SER A 224 13.91 3.45 0.18
N GLN A 225 14.11 4.68 -0.31
CA GLN A 225 12.97 5.52 -0.72
C GLN A 225 12.10 4.81 -1.76
N ARG A 226 12.69 3.96 -2.59
CA ARG A 226 11.99 3.23 -3.65
C ARG A 226 11.76 1.78 -3.25
N ILE A 227 10.50 1.36 -3.26
CA ILE A 227 10.09 -0.04 -3.12
C ILE A 227 9.53 -0.49 -4.47
N GLY A 228 10.30 -1.28 -5.21
CA GLY A 228 9.94 -1.72 -6.56
C GLY A 228 9.70 -0.57 -7.55
N THR A 229 8.44 -0.20 -7.79
CA THR A 229 8.05 0.90 -8.69
C THR A 229 7.42 2.09 -7.97
N VAL A 230 7.16 1.98 -6.67
CA VAL A 230 6.60 3.06 -5.84
C VAL A 230 7.70 3.69 -5.00
N ASN A 231 7.47 4.92 -4.56
CA ASN A 231 8.36 5.65 -3.68
C ASN A 231 7.64 6.03 -2.39
N ILE A 232 8.33 5.89 -1.27
CA ILE A 232 7.95 6.48 0.00
C ILE A 232 8.01 8.01 -0.17
N PRO A 233 6.97 8.76 0.26
CA PRO A 233 6.97 10.22 0.23
C PRO A 233 8.25 10.78 0.86
N GLN A 234 8.89 11.75 0.20
CA GLN A 234 10.23 12.20 0.54
C GLN A 234 10.35 12.64 2.01
N ASP A 235 9.41 13.45 2.50
CA ASP A 235 9.46 13.96 3.87
C ASP A 235 9.30 12.85 4.90
N PHE A 236 8.41 11.88 4.65
CA PHE A 236 8.23 10.71 5.50
C PHE A 236 9.48 9.82 5.48
N TRP A 237 10.08 9.61 4.32
CA TRP A 237 11.32 8.83 4.21
C TRP A 237 12.51 9.51 4.90
N LEU A 238 12.65 10.83 4.78
CA LEU A 238 13.68 11.58 5.51
C LEU A 238 13.47 11.47 7.03
N HIS A 239 12.22 11.45 7.49
CA HIS A 239 11.88 11.20 8.90
C HIS A 239 12.26 9.78 9.34
N MET A 240 11.97 8.75 8.53
CA MET A 240 12.44 7.37 8.78
C MET A 240 13.97 7.30 8.89
N ARG A 241 14.70 8.00 8.00
CA ARG A 241 16.17 7.99 7.98
C ARG A 241 16.81 8.58 9.25
N LYS A 242 16.11 9.48 9.93
CA LYS A 242 16.53 10.09 11.21
C LYS A 242 16.08 9.33 12.45
N SER A 243 15.24 8.30 12.27
CA SER A 243 14.70 7.51 13.37
C SER A 243 15.63 6.38 13.78
N ASP A 244 15.58 6.01 15.06
CA ASP A 244 16.43 4.96 15.65
C ASP A 244 16.29 3.63 14.90
N ILE A 245 17.43 2.98 14.68
CA ILE A 245 17.53 1.71 13.97
C ILE A 245 17.73 0.59 14.99
N HIS A 246 16.86 -0.39 14.95
CA HIS A 246 16.99 -1.65 15.64
C HIS A 246 17.43 -2.70 14.62
N PHE A 247 18.71 -3.03 14.65
CA PHE A 247 19.36 -3.87 13.66
C PHE A 247 19.43 -5.33 14.12
N LEU A 248 18.75 -6.22 13.39
CA LEU A 248 18.86 -7.66 13.58
C LEU A 248 20.12 -8.19 12.88
N ASP A 249 21.09 -8.60 13.69
CA ASP A 249 22.33 -9.20 13.22
C ASP A 249 22.24 -10.73 13.32
N ILE A 250 22.08 -11.38 12.17
CA ILE A 250 21.91 -12.83 12.02
C ILE A 250 23.05 -13.41 11.17
N PRO A 251 23.68 -14.53 11.57
CA PRO A 251 24.75 -15.17 10.81
C PRO A 251 24.40 -15.43 9.35
N PHE A 252 25.38 -15.23 8.46
CA PHE A 252 25.23 -15.36 7.01
C PHE A 252 24.60 -16.70 6.60
N GLU A 253 25.10 -17.82 7.12
CA GLU A 253 24.61 -19.16 6.77
C GLU A 253 23.12 -19.35 7.09
N LYS A 254 22.64 -18.78 8.19
CA LYS A 254 21.23 -18.89 8.59
C LYS A 254 20.32 -18.05 7.71
N ARG A 255 20.78 -16.88 7.28
CA ARG A 255 20.09 -16.05 6.29
C ARG A 255 20.06 -16.72 4.93
N LEU A 256 21.15 -17.38 4.53
CA LEU A 256 21.24 -18.13 3.28
C LEU A 256 20.25 -19.30 3.28
N ASP A 257 20.22 -20.12 4.33
CA ASP A 257 19.28 -21.24 4.46
C ASP A 257 17.82 -20.76 4.38
N TYR A 258 17.49 -19.66 5.08
CA TYR A 258 16.17 -19.04 5.04
C TYR A 258 15.78 -18.56 3.63
N LEU A 259 16.71 -17.90 2.93
CA LEU A 259 16.46 -17.42 1.56
C LEU A 259 16.27 -18.57 0.57
N VAL A 260 17.03 -19.65 0.70
CA VAL A 260 16.87 -20.85 -0.13
C VAL A 260 15.50 -21.48 0.12
N ASP A 261 15.03 -21.59 1.36
CA ASP A 261 13.69 -22.12 1.63
C ASP A 261 12.56 -21.20 1.10
N THR A 262 12.77 -19.88 1.21
CA THR A 262 11.77 -18.87 0.84
C THR A 262 11.66 -18.66 -0.68
N TYR A 263 12.80 -18.57 -1.38
CA TYR A 263 12.87 -18.20 -2.79
C TYR A 263 13.29 -19.37 -3.70
N GLY A 264 13.92 -20.41 -3.17
CA GLY A 264 14.42 -21.53 -3.96
C GLY A 264 13.35 -22.37 -4.65
N LYS A 265 12.08 -22.23 -4.21
CA LYS A 265 10.90 -22.90 -4.80
C LYS A 265 10.27 -22.11 -5.95
N LEU A 266 10.76 -20.89 -6.22
CA LEU A 266 10.21 -20.03 -7.27
C LEU A 266 10.62 -20.50 -8.66
N PRO A 267 9.87 -20.11 -9.72
CA PRO A 267 10.18 -20.50 -11.08
C PRO A 267 11.60 -20.09 -11.49
N MET A 268 12.37 -21.04 -12.02
CA MET A 268 13.78 -20.83 -12.39
C MET A 268 13.97 -19.68 -13.39
N THR A 269 13.03 -19.55 -14.32
CA THR A 269 13.00 -18.46 -15.31
C THR A 269 12.92 -17.09 -14.65
N GLU A 270 12.14 -16.94 -13.58
CA GLU A 270 12.00 -15.70 -12.83
C GLU A 270 13.22 -15.41 -11.97
N LEU A 271 13.82 -16.43 -11.34
CA LEU A 271 15.07 -16.28 -10.58
C LEU A 271 16.23 -15.80 -11.46
N LYS A 272 16.36 -16.35 -12.67
CA LYS A 272 17.36 -15.93 -13.65
C LYS A 272 17.11 -14.50 -14.12
N ALA A 273 15.88 -14.19 -14.53
CA ALA A 273 15.53 -12.83 -14.96
C ALA A 273 15.74 -11.78 -13.85
N ALA A 274 15.49 -12.13 -12.59
CA ALA A 274 15.78 -11.26 -11.45
C ALA A 274 17.28 -11.05 -11.23
N THR A 275 18.09 -12.09 -11.43
CA THR A 275 19.56 -12.03 -11.35
C THR A 275 20.13 -11.15 -12.47
N GLU A 276 19.64 -11.30 -13.69
CA GLU A 276 20.05 -10.48 -14.84
C GLU A 276 19.71 -8.99 -14.65
N ARG A 277 18.55 -8.68 -14.05
CA ARG A 277 18.16 -7.28 -13.76
C ARG A 277 19.18 -6.53 -12.90
N ILE A 278 19.95 -7.22 -12.06
CA ILE A 278 20.98 -6.61 -11.21
C ILE A 278 22.39 -6.75 -11.77
N GLN A 279 22.58 -7.32 -12.97
CA GLN A 279 23.89 -7.59 -13.57
C GLN A 279 24.86 -6.41 -13.51
N LYS A 280 24.39 -5.19 -13.83
CA LYS A 280 25.22 -3.98 -13.82
C LYS A 280 25.83 -3.69 -12.45
N LYS A 281 25.15 -4.05 -11.37
CA LYS A 281 25.59 -3.84 -9.98
C LYS A 281 26.27 -5.07 -9.39
N LEU A 282 25.81 -6.27 -9.75
CA LEU A 282 26.33 -7.55 -9.29
C LEU A 282 27.73 -7.84 -9.89
N GLY A 283 27.96 -7.45 -11.14
CA GLY A 283 29.17 -7.77 -11.89
C GLY A 283 28.93 -8.87 -12.92
N GLY A 284 29.58 -8.76 -14.08
CA GLY A 284 29.33 -9.68 -15.21
C GLY A 284 29.76 -11.12 -14.93
N LEU A 285 30.82 -11.31 -14.14
CA LEU A 285 31.31 -12.64 -13.76
C LEU A 285 30.37 -13.28 -12.73
N GLU A 286 30.08 -12.58 -11.64
CA GLU A 286 29.18 -13.05 -10.58
C GLU A 286 27.78 -13.37 -11.11
N THR A 287 27.28 -12.56 -12.05
CA THR A 287 26.00 -12.82 -12.72
C THR A 287 26.02 -14.14 -13.48
N LYS A 288 27.06 -14.38 -14.30
CA LYS A 288 27.20 -15.62 -15.06
C LYS A 288 27.32 -16.83 -14.14
N THR A 289 28.12 -16.72 -13.08
CA THR A 289 28.29 -17.80 -12.11
C THR A 289 26.97 -18.09 -11.38
N ALA A 290 26.24 -17.08 -10.92
CA ALA A 290 24.95 -17.27 -10.26
C ALA A 290 23.92 -17.92 -11.20
N ILE A 291 23.86 -17.51 -12.46
CA ILE A 291 22.99 -18.13 -13.47
C ILE A 291 23.39 -19.58 -13.73
N ALA A 292 24.69 -19.89 -13.85
CA ALA A 292 25.17 -21.25 -14.02
C ALA A 292 24.79 -22.15 -12.83
N CYS A 293 24.91 -21.64 -11.59
CA CYS A 293 24.42 -22.36 -10.41
C CYS A 293 22.91 -22.64 -10.49
N LEU A 294 22.10 -21.70 -10.98
CA LEU A 294 20.67 -21.90 -11.20
C LEU A 294 20.40 -22.94 -12.32
N ASP A 295 21.18 -22.95 -13.40
CA ASP A 295 21.11 -23.95 -14.47
C ASP A 295 21.39 -25.37 -13.96
N GLU A 296 22.37 -25.52 -13.08
CA GLU A 296 22.78 -26.79 -12.47
C GLU A 296 21.90 -27.19 -11.27
N ASN A 297 20.82 -26.45 -10.99
CA ASN A 297 19.94 -26.63 -9.84
C ASN A 297 20.65 -26.49 -8.47
N ASN A 298 21.84 -25.88 -8.45
CA ASN A 298 22.58 -25.49 -7.24
C ASN A 298 22.05 -24.15 -6.71
N ILE A 299 20.84 -24.17 -6.15
CA ILE A 299 20.17 -22.98 -5.63
C ILE A 299 20.99 -22.30 -4.53
N LYS A 300 21.54 -23.09 -3.58
CA LYS A 300 22.32 -22.54 -2.47
C LYS A 300 23.56 -21.79 -2.96
N GLY A 301 24.26 -22.31 -3.97
CA GLY A 301 25.40 -21.63 -4.59
C GLY A 301 25.02 -20.30 -5.27
N ALA A 302 23.88 -20.26 -5.96
CA ALA A 302 23.39 -19.02 -6.56
C ALA A 302 23.06 -17.96 -5.49
N PHE A 303 22.34 -18.35 -4.42
CA PHE A 303 21.96 -17.43 -3.35
C PHE A 303 23.14 -16.97 -2.48
N ASP A 304 24.18 -17.78 -2.31
CA ASP A 304 25.42 -17.37 -1.64
C ASP A 304 26.07 -16.16 -2.33
N ILE A 305 26.20 -16.22 -3.67
CA ILE A 305 26.75 -15.12 -4.48
C ILE A 305 25.87 -13.87 -4.37
N LEU A 306 24.56 -14.04 -4.52
CA LEU A 306 23.59 -12.94 -4.45
C LEU A 306 23.59 -12.28 -3.07
N LEU A 307 23.63 -13.07 -1.99
CA LEU A 307 23.58 -12.57 -0.63
C LEU A 307 24.83 -11.75 -0.28
N LYS A 308 26.02 -12.22 -0.68
CA LYS A 308 27.28 -11.46 -0.54
C LYS A 308 27.22 -10.09 -1.22
N TYR A 309 26.54 -9.99 -2.37
CA TYR A 309 26.33 -8.71 -3.04
C TYR A 309 25.41 -7.79 -2.23
N TYR A 310 24.29 -8.29 -1.69
CA TYR A 310 23.37 -7.48 -0.88
C TYR A 310 24.00 -6.96 0.41
N ASP A 311 24.78 -7.80 1.12
CA ASP A 311 25.45 -7.39 2.35
C ASP A 311 26.43 -6.22 2.11
N LYS A 312 27.17 -6.23 0.98
CA LYS A 312 28.05 -5.12 0.57
C LYS A 312 27.30 -3.80 0.35
N LEU A 313 26.06 -3.85 -0.12
CA LEU A 313 25.25 -2.64 -0.35
C LEU A 313 24.69 -2.07 0.96
N TYR A 314 24.35 -2.93 1.92
CA TYR A 314 23.77 -2.50 3.17
C TYR A 314 24.72 -1.61 3.98
N GLY A 315 26.00 -2.00 4.09
CA GLY A 315 27.03 -1.19 4.77
C GLY A 315 27.12 0.24 4.21
N LYS A 316 27.07 0.39 2.88
CA LYS A 316 27.06 1.71 2.22
C LYS A 316 25.79 2.52 2.49
N GLY A 317 24.67 1.88 2.81
CA GLY A 317 23.41 2.54 3.12
C GLY A 317 23.43 3.22 4.49
N LEU A 318 23.99 2.53 5.50
CA LEU A 318 24.16 3.06 6.85
C LEU A 318 25.09 4.28 6.87
N GLU A 319 26.21 4.23 6.12
CA GLU A 319 27.16 5.34 6.03
C GLU A 319 26.57 6.62 5.42
N LYS A 320 25.53 6.48 4.58
CA LYS A 320 24.88 7.60 3.89
C LYS A 320 23.78 8.29 4.72
N ARG A 321 23.57 7.89 5.99
CA ARG A 321 22.61 8.58 6.87
C ARG A 321 23.21 9.92 7.32
N GLU A 322 22.47 11.00 7.05
CA GLU A 322 22.86 12.38 7.39
C GLU A 322 22.67 12.67 8.88
N ASP A 323 23.33 13.72 9.36
CA ASP A 323 23.24 14.14 10.76
C ASP A 323 21.87 14.76 11.14
N PRO A 324 21.40 14.54 12.40
CA PRO A 324 22.02 13.68 13.40
C PRO A 324 21.87 12.20 13.02
N LYS A 325 22.96 11.44 13.13
CA LYS A 325 22.93 10.00 12.89
C LYS A 325 21.96 9.33 13.86
N PRO A 326 21.07 8.45 13.38
CA PRO A 326 20.16 7.71 14.26
C PRO A 326 20.96 6.80 15.20
N LEU A 327 20.41 6.53 16.38
CA LEU A 327 20.99 5.51 17.25
C LEU A 327 20.86 4.14 16.56
N LEU A 328 21.95 3.40 16.50
CA LEU A 328 21.99 2.03 16.00
C LEU A 328 22.07 1.07 17.18
N LYS A 329 20.98 0.33 17.43
CA LYS A 329 20.92 -0.73 18.43
C LYS A 329 21.03 -2.07 17.73
N ILE A 330 22.07 -2.83 18.04
CA ILE A 330 22.32 -4.13 17.41
C ILE A 330 21.79 -5.24 18.32
N TYR A 331 20.98 -6.13 17.73
CA TYR A 331 20.40 -7.29 18.38
C TYR A 331 20.96 -8.53 17.69
N HIS A 332 21.83 -9.25 18.40
CA HIS A 332 22.41 -10.48 17.88
C HIS A 332 21.42 -11.63 18.07
N SER A 333 21.15 -12.35 16.99
CA SER A 333 20.35 -13.57 17.01
C SER A 333 21.02 -14.68 16.23
N ASN A 334 20.88 -15.90 16.73
CA ASN A 334 21.50 -17.07 16.12
C ASN A 334 20.66 -17.68 14.99
N LEU A 335 19.39 -17.27 14.85
CA LEU A 335 18.43 -17.89 13.95
C LEU A 335 17.49 -16.84 13.32
N VAL A 336 16.96 -17.18 12.15
CA VAL A 336 15.84 -16.46 11.55
C VAL A 336 14.55 -16.99 12.16
N ASP A 337 14.22 -16.53 13.38
CA ASP A 337 13.01 -16.91 14.11
C ASP A 337 12.14 -15.68 14.38
N ALA A 338 10.86 -15.75 14.05
CA ALA A 338 9.96 -14.59 14.16
C ALA A 338 9.70 -14.20 15.63
N GLU A 339 9.43 -15.17 16.50
CA GLU A 339 8.96 -14.93 17.86
C GLU A 339 10.11 -14.59 18.81
N GLU A 340 11.24 -15.29 18.69
CA GLU A 340 12.46 -15.01 19.45
C GLU A 340 12.97 -13.59 19.12
N ASN A 341 13.12 -13.28 17.84
CA ASN A 341 13.65 -11.99 17.40
C ASN A 341 12.71 -10.83 17.74
N ALA A 342 11.40 -11.00 17.58
CA ALA A 342 10.42 -9.99 18.01
C ALA A 342 10.48 -9.76 19.53
N SER A 343 10.65 -10.82 20.33
CA SER A 343 10.75 -10.71 21.78
C SER A 343 12.02 -9.98 22.22
N CYS A 344 13.15 -10.19 21.52
CA CYS A 344 14.39 -9.44 21.78
C CYS A 344 14.27 -7.95 21.46
N LEU A 345 13.47 -7.56 20.46
CA LEU A 345 13.32 -6.16 20.03
C LEU A 345 12.47 -5.29 20.96
N ILE A 346 11.60 -5.91 21.76
CA ILE A 346 10.67 -5.23 22.67
C ILE A 346 11.15 -5.17 24.13
N GLN A 347 12.24 -5.86 24.45
CA GLN A 347 12.98 -5.68 25.72
C GLN A 347 13.67 -4.32 25.74
#